data_AF-A0A3E3EGA3-F1
#
_entry.id   AF-A0A3E3EGA3-F1
#
_cell.length_a   1.000
_cell.length_b   1.000
_cell.length_c   1.000
_cell.angle_alpha   90.00
_cell.angle_beta   90.00
_cell.angle_gamma   90.00
#
_symmetry.space_group_name_H-M   'P 1'
#
loop_
_entity.id
_entity.type
_entity.pdbx_description
1 polymer ?
#
loop_
_entity_poly.entity_id
_entity_poly.type
_entity_poly.pdbx_seq_one_letter_code
_entity_poly.pdbx_strand_id
1 'polypeptide(L)'
;MNDYLKYLQEKRIEVLKEIKPICSAFGIEDYDYIVSDKGQTETLRIGTTKIGCSWNSIDAVVQELVGYLFVVYFRERALGHFKTQVFNEIKCYWLK
;
A
#
# COMPACT_ATOMS: atom_id res chain seq x y z
N MET A 1 -11.41 -17.32 -17.24
CA MET A 1 -10.68 -16.43 -16.31
C MET A 1 -9.33 -17.08 -16.09
N ASN A 2 -8.21 -16.38 -16.32
CA ASN A 2 -6.88 -16.95 -16.10
C ASN A 2 -6.74 -17.35 -14.61
N ASP A 3 -6.24 -18.55 -14.30
CA ASP A 3 -6.13 -19.05 -12.91
C ASP A 3 -5.35 -18.07 -12.02
N TYR A 4 -4.35 -17.40 -12.60
CA TYR A 4 -3.61 -16.34 -11.95
C TYR A 4 -4.48 -15.13 -11.55
N LEU A 5 -5.39 -14.69 -12.42
CA LEU A 5 -6.28 -13.56 -12.10
C LEU A 5 -7.25 -13.93 -10.98
N LYS A 6 -7.71 -15.18 -10.95
CA LYS A 6 -8.56 -15.69 -9.85
C LYS A 6 -7.80 -15.67 -8.53
N TYR A 7 -6.57 -16.18 -8.51
CA TYR A 7 -5.68 -16.11 -7.35
C TYR A 7 -5.49 -14.66 -6.85
N LEU A 8 -5.26 -13.71 -7.75
CA LEU A 8 -5.11 -12.30 -7.36
C LEU A 8 -6.40 -11.71 -6.77
N GLN A 9 -7.58 -12.10 -7.27
CA GLN A 9 -8.85 -11.68 -6.69
C GLN A 9 -9.08 -12.26 -5.29
N GLU A 10 -8.66 -13.51 -5.05
CA GLU A 10 -8.69 -14.12 -3.71
C GLU A 10 -7.74 -13.39 -2.77
N LYS A 11 -6.50 -13.13 -3.20
CA LYS A 11 -5.51 -12.34 -2.45
C LYS A 11 -6.03 -10.94 -2.12
N ARG A 12 -6.73 -10.28 -3.04
CA ARG A 12 -7.37 -8.97 -2.79
C ARG A 12 -8.29 -9.01 -1.58
N ILE A 13 -9.13 -10.04 -1.46
CA ILE A 13 -10.06 -10.19 -0.33
C ILE A 13 -9.28 -10.34 0.97
N GLU A 14 -8.22 -11.15 0.98
CA GLU A 14 -7.36 -11.34 2.16
C GLU A 14 -6.64 -10.06 2.54
N VAL A 15 -6.03 -9.36 1.58
CA VAL A 15 -5.39 -8.06 1.83
C VAL A 15 -6.37 -7.07 2.45
N LEU A 16 -7.56 -6.91 1.86
CA LEU A 16 -8.58 -5.98 2.37
C LEU A 16 -9.03 -6.34 3.79
N LYS A 17 -9.12 -7.63 4.11
CA LYS A 17 -9.44 -8.12 5.45
C LYS A 17 -8.33 -7.75 6.44
N GLU A 18 -7.07 -7.97 6.08
CA GLU A 18 -5.92 -7.71 6.94
C GLU A 18 -5.65 -6.21 7.18
N ILE A 19 -5.79 -5.37 6.14
CA ILE A 19 -5.53 -3.94 6.28
C ILE A 19 -6.68 -3.17 6.94
N LYS A 20 -7.91 -3.70 6.88
CA LYS A 20 -9.11 -3.06 7.45
C LYS A 20 -8.94 -2.60 8.90
N PRO A 21 -8.49 -3.42 9.87
CA PRO A 21 -8.30 -2.97 11.25
C PRO A 21 -7.30 -1.83 11.36
N ILE A 22 -6.23 -1.83 10.55
CA ILE A 22 -5.23 -0.75 10.53
C ILE A 22 -5.88 0.53 9.99
N CYS A 23 -6.49 0.48 8.80
CA CYS A 23 -7.17 1.63 8.22
C CYS A 23 -8.23 2.21 9.17
N SER A 24 -9.02 1.36 9.83
CA SER A 24 -10.04 1.78 10.80
C SER A 24 -9.43 2.48 12.01
N ALA A 25 -8.32 1.97 12.55
CA ALA A 25 -7.64 2.57 13.71
C ALA A 25 -7.08 3.96 13.41
N PHE A 26 -6.74 4.23 12.15
CA PHE A 26 -6.21 5.52 11.68
C PHE A 26 -7.27 6.41 11.00
N GLY A 27 -8.55 6.02 11.01
CA GLY A 27 -9.64 6.79 10.40
C GLY A 27 -9.57 6.87 8.86
N ILE A 28 -8.94 5.89 8.20
CA ILE A 28 -8.84 5.80 6.75
C ILE A 28 -10.04 5.01 6.23
N GLU A 29 -10.99 5.70 5.59
CA GLU A 29 -12.17 5.07 5.00
C GLU A 29 -12.03 4.83 3.50
N ASP A 30 -11.27 5.69 2.81
CA ASP A 30 -11.08 5.62 1.37
C ASP A 30 -9.81 4.84 0.99
N TYR A 31 -9.90 3.51 0.98
CA TYR A 31 -8.83 2.63 0.53
C TYR A 31 -9.33 1.45 -0.31
N ASP A 32 -8.49 0.88 -1.16
CA ASP A 32 -8.77 -0.35 -1.92
C ASP A 32 -7.47 -1.06 -2.28
N TYR A 33 -7.58 -2.34 -2.63
CA TYR A 33 -6.50 -3.11 -3.25
C TYR A 33 -6.93 -3.49 -4.67
N ILE A 34 -6.30 -2.87 -5.66
CA ILE A 34 -6.67 -2.98 -7.07
C ILE A 34 -5.83 -4.07 -7.71
N VAL A 35 -6.50 -4.98 -8.42
CA VAL A 35 -5.89 -6.03 -9.22
C VAL A 35 -6.18 -5.77 -10.69
N SER A 36 -5.15 -5.77 -11.54
CA SER A 36 -5.22 -5.53 -12.98
C SER A 36 -4.53 -6.67 -13.74
N ASP A 37 -5.04 -7.01 -14.92
CA ASP A 37 -4.41 -7.95 -15.85
C ASP A 37 -3.40 -7.26 -16.80
N LYS A 38 -3.28 -5.93 -16.72
CA LYS A 38 -2.42 -5.10 -17.58
C LYS A 38 -1.60 -4.12 -16.75
N GLY A 39 -0.31 -4.02 -17.05
CA GLY A 39 0.61 -3.08 -16.41
C GLY A 39 0.90 -3.45 -14.96
N GLN A 40 0.73 -2.50 -14.04
CA GLN A 40 0.87 -2.74 -12.60
C GLN A 40 -0.25 -3.68 -12.12
N THR A 41 0.12 -4.93 -11.85
CA THR A 41 -0.81 -6.03 -11.56
C THR A 41 -1.53 -5.85 -10.23
N GLU A 42 -0.84 -5.33 -9.22
CA GLU A 42 -1.39 -5.15 -7.87
C GLU A 42 -1.03 -3.77 -7.34
N THR A 43 -2.03 -3.04 -6.84
CA THR A 43 -1.86 -1.67 -6.34
C THR A 43 -2.65 -1.47 -5.04
N LEU A 44 -1.97 -1.09 -3.97
CA LEU A 44 -2.62 -0.54 -2.78
C LEU A 44 -2.96 0.93 -3.03
N ARG A 45 -4.24 1.28 -2.92
CA ARG A 45 -4.74 2.66 -3.10
C ARG A 45 -5.28 3.18 -1.78
N ILE A 46 -4.78 4.34 -1.36
CA ILE A 46 -5.23 5.06 -0.16
C ILE A 46 -5.51 6.50 -0.55
N GLY A 47 -6.77 6.90 -0.60
CA GLY A 47 -7.20 8.17 -1.17
C GLY A 47 -6.70 8.31 -2.61
N THR A 48 -5.90 9.36 -2.85
CA THR A 48 -5.23 9.64 -4.13
C THR A 48 -3.87 8.94 -4.28
N THR A 49 -3.34 8.34 -3.21
CA THR A 49 -2.03 7.69 -3.23
C THR A 49 -2.17 6.27 -3.77
N LYS A 50 -1.28 5.89 -4.68
CA LYS A 50 -1.21 4.55 -5.26
C LYS A 50 0.17 3.98 -5.03
N ILE A 51 0.25 2.75 -4.53
CA ILE A 51 1.49 2.07 -4.18
C ILE A 51 1.51 0.73 -4.91
N GLY A 52 2.57 0.47 -5.66
CA GLY A 52 2.74 -0.79 -6.38
C GLY A 52 3.04 -1.94 -5.40
N CYS A 53 2.28 -3.03 -5.50
CA CYS A 53 2.41 -4.19 -4.63
C CYS A 53 2.51 -5.52 -5.40
N SER A 54 2.83 -5.46 -6.70
CA SER A 54 2.95 -6.69 -7.52
C SER A 54 4.00 -7.62 -6.92
N TRP A 55 3.64 -8.90 -6.76
CA TRP A 55 4.49 -9.94 -6.16
C TRP A 55 4.69 -9.83 -4.64
N ASN A 56 4.06 -8.86 -3.97
CA ASN A 56 4.17 -8.74 -2.52
C ASN A 56 3.42 -9.87 -1.81
N SER A 57 3.92 -10.30 -0.66
CA SER A 57 3.09 -11.03 0.30
C SER A 57 2.05 -10.08 0.92
N ILE A 58 1.04 -10.61 1.60
CA ILE A 58 0.08 -9.79 2.37
C ILE A 58 0.81 -8.96 3.42
N ASP A 59 1.80 -9.55 4.10
CA ASP A 59 2.65 -8.85 5.07
C ASP A 59 3.41 -7.68 4.44
N ALA A 60 3.98 -7.87 3.24
CA ALA A 60 4.63 -6.78 2.53
C ALA A 60 3.64 -5.65 2.15
N VAL A 61 2.38 -5.97 1.81
CA VAL A 61 1.34 -4.93 1.62
C VAL A 61 1.03 -4.19 2.92
N VAL A 62 1.02 -4.89 4.06
CA VAL A 62 0.87 -4.24 5.38
C VAL A 62 2.06 -3.31 5.66
N GLN A 63 3.29 -3.71 5.33
CA GLN A 63 4.47 -2.86 5.45
C GLN A 63 4.37 -1.60 4.59
N GLU A 64 3.86 -1.71 3.36
CA GLU A 64 3.58 -0.54 2.50
C GLU A 64 2.56 0.42 3.14
N LEU A 65 1.48 -0.10 3.73
CA LEU A 65 0.50 0.70 4.47
C LEU A 65 1.12 1.40 5.69
N VAL A 66 1.93 0.69 6.46
CA VAL A 66 2.66 1.27 7.61
C VAL A 66 3.62 2.36 7.15
N GLY A 67 4.32 2.14 6.03
CA GLY A 67 5.16 3.14 5.38
C GLY A 67 4.39 4.39 4.98
N TYR A 68 3.20 4.22 4.38
CA TYR A 68 2.29 5.33 4.08
C TYR A 68 1.94 6.14 5.33
N LEU A 69 1.50 5.45 6.40
CA LEU A 69 1.17 6.10 7.68
C LEU A 69 2.37 6.86 8.24
N PHE A 70 3.57 6.26 8.22
CA PHE A 70 4.79 6.92 8.66
C PHE A 70 5.05 8.23 7.90
N VAL A 71 4.98 8.20 6.56
CA VAL A 71 5.20 9.39 5.73
C VAL A 71 4.15 10.46 6.01
N VAL A 72 2.88 10.09 6.21
CA VAL A 72 1.79 11.04 6.49
C VAL A 72 1.97 11.69 7.87
N TYR A 73 2.14 10.90 8.92
CA TYR A 73 2.20 11.40 10.30
C TYR A 73 3.49 12.17 10.61
N PHE A 74 4.60 11.78 9.99
CA PHE A 74 5.90 12.41 10.24
C PHE A 74 6.30 13.42 9.17
N ARG A 75 5.40 13.74 8.23
CA ARG A 75 5.68 14.69 7.13
C ARG A 75 6.24 16.01 7.63
N GLU A 76 5.64 16.58 8.65
CA GLU A 76 6.02 17.90 9.20
C GLU A 76 6.98 17.79 10.39
N ARG A 77 7.30 16.57 10.86
CA ARG A 77 8.20 16.37 12.00
C ARG A 77 9.67 16.50 11.59
N ALA A 78 10.49 16.95 12.53
CA ALA A 78 11.93 16.95 12.40
C ALA A 78 12.48 15.54 12.64
N LEU A 79 12.82 14.83 11.55
CA LEU A 79 13.48 13.52 11.58
C LEU A 79 15.02 13.63 11.39
N GLY A 80 15.55 14.84 11.51
CA GLY A 80 16.98 15.12 11.32
C GLY A 80 17.46 14.86 9.88
N HIS A 81 18.76 14.59 9.75
CA HIS A 81 19.47 14.50 8.47
C HIS A 81 18.93 13.42 7.51
N PHE A 82 18.31 12.35 8.03
CA PHE A 82 17.89 11.20 7.22
C PHE A 82 16.45 11.28 6.69
N LYS A 83 15.68 12.33 7.03
CA LYS A 83 14.27 12.46 6.68
C LYS A 83 14.01 12.18 5.19
N THR A 84 14.73 12.89 4.32
CA THR A 84 14.53 12.82 2.88
C THR A 84 14.85 11.44 2.33
N GLN A 85 15.96 10.83 2.80
CA GLN A 85 16.38 9.51 2.34
C GLN A 85 15.36 8.44 2.76
N VAL A 86 14.94 8.43 4.03
CA VAL A 86 13.95 7.48 4.54
C VAL A 86 12.62 7.62 3.80
N PHE A 87 12.15 8.86 3.59
CA PHE A 87 10.91 9.09 2.86
C PHE A 87 11.00 8.65 1.40
N ASN A 88 12.14 8.86 0.73
CA ASN A 88 12.32 8.43 -0.65
C ASN A 88 12.35 6.91 -0.77
N GLU A 89 12.99 6.22 0.19
CA GLU A 89 13.00 4.77 0.24
C GLU A 89 11.59 4.20 0.42
N ILE A 90 10.83 4.72 1.40
CA ILE A 90 9.43 4.29 1.62
C ILE A 90 8.55 4.57 0.39
N LYS A 91 8.82 5.67 -0.33
CA LYS A 91 8.03 6.06 -1.51
C LYS A 91 8.51 5.43 -2.82
N CYS A 92 9.49 4.52 -2.80
CA CYS A 92 10.10 4.03 -4.04
C CYS A 92 9.11 3.30 -4.97
N TYR A 93 8.05 2.70 -4.40
CA TYR A 93 6.97 2.03 -5.14
C TYR A 93 5.70 2.89 -5.31
N TRP A 94 5.73 4.17 -4.94
CA TRP A 94 4.57 5.04 -5.12
C TRP A 94 4.43 5.40 -6.60
N LEU A 95 3.26 5.11 -7.15
CA LEU A 95 2.94 5.34 -8.55
C LEU A 95 2.63 6.83 -8.76
N LYS A 96 3.12 7.39 -9.86
CA LYS A 96 2.89 8.79 -10.26
C LYS A 96 1.56 8.98 -10.97
#